data_AF-A0A9E5VA90-F1
#
_entry.id   AF-A0A9E5VA90-F1
#
_cell.length_a   1.000
_cell.length_b   1.000
_cell.length_c   1.000
_cell.angle_alpha   90.00
_cell.angle_beta   90.00
_cell.angle_gamma   90.00
#
_symmetry.space_group_name_H-M   'P 1'
#
loop_
_entity.id
_entity.type
_entity.pdbx_description
1 polymer ?
#
loop_
_entity_poly.entity_id
_entity_poly.type
_entity_poly.pdbx_seq_one_letter_code
_entity_poly.pdbx_strand_id
1 'polypeptide(L)' 'SNIALTLEGKTQKQKNPYPPNSLPWATWIIARLGGWSGYSSQKPPGITTLVRGLYQFESTFFGWKLALGLLVCTP' A
#
# COMPACT_ATOMS: atom_id res chain seq x y z
N SER A 1 3.92 -6.10 -12.31
CA SER A 1 4.44 -4.99 -11.48
C SER A 1 4.40 -5.43 -10.03
N ASN A 2 5.54 -5.67 -9.38
CA ASN A 2 5.65 -6.49 -8.16
C ASN A 2 5.85 -5.66 -6.88
N ILE A 3 5.00 -4.64 -6.67
CA ILE A 3 5.06 -3.76 -5.48
C ILE A 3 4.65 -4.52 -4.20
N ALA A 4 3.82 -5.56 -4.34
CA ALA A 4 3.39 -6.40 -3.23
C ALA A 4 4.56 -7.08 -2.50
N LEU A 5 5.58 -7.55 -3.23
CA LEU A 5 6.73 -8.26 -2.65
C LEU A 5 7.63 -7.37 -1.78
N THR A 6 7.72 -6.07 -2.08
CA THR A 6 8.58 -5.15 -1.31
C THR A 6 7.96 -4.74 0.03
N LEU A 7 6.63 -4.89 0.17
CA LEU A 7 5.87 -4.54 1.37
C LEU A 7 5.48 -5.74 2.24
N GLU A 8 5.64 -6.96 1.73
CA GLU A 8 5.63 -8.17 2.57
C GLU A 8 6.85 -8.11 3.49
N GLY A 9 6.63 -7.71 4.73
CA GLY A 9 7.67 -7.79 5.74
C GLY A 9 8.16 -9.23 5.89
N LYS A 10 9.39 -9.41 6.37
CA LYS A 10 10.10 -10.71 6.44
C LYS A 10 9.36 -11.79 7.26
N THR A 11 8.34 -11.42 8.04
CA THR A 11 7.65 -12.31 8.98
C THR A 11 6.23 -12.63 8.51
N GLN A 12 5.76 -13.87 8.70
CA GLN A 12 4.38 -14.29 8.36
C GLN A 12 3.28 -13.36 8.91
N LYS A 13 3.51 -12.72 10.08
CA LYS A 13 2.59 -11.74 10.70
C LYS A 13 2.54 -10.39 9.99
N GLN A 14 3.48 -10.12 9.09
CA GLN A 14 3.56 -8.92 8.26
C GLN A 14 3.10 -9.20 6.82
N LYS A 15 2.59 -10.40 6.54
CA LYS A 15 1.98 -10.73 5.25
C LYS A 15 0.50 -10.40 5.29
N ASN A 16 -0.03 -9.99 4.15
CA ASN A 16 -1.44 -9.68 4.02
C ASN A 16 -2.26 -10.98 4.11
N PRO A 17 -3.16 -11.14 5.09
CA PRO A 17 -3.97 -12.34 5.21
C PRO A 17 -5.12 -12.40 4.20
N TYR A 18 -5.40 -11.29 3.50
CA TYR A 18 -6.50 -11.18 2.55
C TYR A 18 -6.10 -11.64 1.15
N PRO A 19 -7.04 -12.20 0.37
CA PRO A 19 -6.77 -12.65 -0.98
C PRO A 19 -6.34 -11.47 -1.87
N PRO A 20 -5.35 -11.66 -2.77
CA PRO A 20 -4.90 -10.61 -3.68
C PRO A 20 -6.06 -10.07 -4.53
N ASN A 21 -6.00 -8.79 -4.91
CA ASN A 21 -7.04 -8.07 -5.66
C ASN A 21 -8.39 -7.91 -4.95
N SER A 22 -8.47 -8.18 -3.66
CA SER A 22 -9.66 -7.87 -2.86
C SER A 22 -9.58 -6.48 -2.24
N LEU A 23 -10.74 -5.88 -1.98
CA LEU A 23 -10.83 -4.61 -1.25
C LEU A 23 -10.10 -4.66 0.12
N PRO A 24 -10.31 -5.68 0.98
CA PRO A 24 -9.58 -5.75 2.24
C PRO A 24 -8.06 -5.92 2.05
N TRP A 25 -7.62 -6.56 0.96
CA TRP A 25 -6.21 -6.63 0.61
C TRP A 25 -5.62 -5.24 0.30
N ALA A 26 -6.32 -4.43 -0.51
CA ALA A 26 -5.90 -3.05 -0.80
C ALA A 26 -5.93 -2.17 0.46
N THR A 27 -6.98 -2.28 1.27
CA THR A 27 -7.11 -1.55 2.54
C THR A 27 -5.96 -1.86 3.50
N TRP A 28 -5.52 -3.12 3.58
CA TRP A 28 -4.38 -3.51 4.40
C TRP A 28 -3.09 -2.83 3.93
N ILE A 29 -2.84 -2.76 2.61
CA ILE A 29 -1.66 -2.07 2.03
C ILE A 29 -1.69 -0.57 2.35
N ILE A 30 -2.84 0.08 2.10
CA ILE A 30 -3.04 1.51 2.37
C ILE A 30 -2.82 1.80 3.86
N ALA A 31 -3.38 0.99 4.75
CA ALA A 31 -3.19 1.15 6.19
C ALA A 31 -1.72 1.07 6.59
N ARG A 32 -0.93 0.16 6.00
CA ARG A 32 0.51 0.03 6.25
C ARG A 32 1.28 1.28 5.83
N LEU A 33 0.95 1.84 4.66
CA LEU A 33 1.52 3.13 4.21
C LEU A 33 1.16 4.28 5.15
N GLY A 34 0.00 4.21 5.79
CA GLY A 34 -0.46 5.19 6.79
C GLY A 34 0.19 5.06 8.17
N GLY A 35 1.12 4.13 8.36
CA GLY A 35 1.81 3.89 9.64
C GLY A 35 1.12 2.86 10.54
N TRP A 36 0.20 2.05 10.02
CA TRP A 36 -0.42 0.97 10.79
C TRP A 36 0.55 -0.21 10.97
N SER A 37 0.61 -0.75 12.19
CA SER A 37 1.53 -1.82 12.56
C SER A 37 1.21 -3.17 11.90
N GLY A 38 -0.03 -3.37 11.44
CA GLY A 38 -0.47 -4.57 10.74
C GLY A 38 -0.74 -5.79 11.64
N TYR A 39 -0.65 -5.64 12.97
CA TYR A 39 -0.90 -6.75 13.88
C TYR A 39 -2.40 -7.07 13.98
N SER A 40 -2.77 -8.33 13.76
CA SER A 40 -4.14 -8.83 13.92
C SER A 40 -4.71 -8.64 15.33
N SER A 41 -3.85 -8.43 16.34
CA SER A 41 -4.24 -8.16 17.73
C SER A 41 -4.51 -6.69 18.01
N GLN A 42 -4.19 -5.78 17.09
CA GLN A 42 -4.46 -4.35 17.25
C GLN A 42 -5.80 -3.97 16.66
N LYS A 43 -6.36 -2.85 17.16
CA LYS A 43 -7.58 -2.27 16.62
C LYS A 43 -7.44 -2.05 15.10
N PRO A 44 -8.53 -2.22 14.33
CA PRO A 44 -8.55 -1.90 12.91
C PRO A 44 -8.02 -0.48 12.67
N PRO A 45 -7.37 -0.23 11.51
CA PRO A 45 -6.87 1.10 11.18
C PRO A 45 -8.03 2.10 11.15
N GLY A 46 -7.85 3.23 11.84
CA GLY A 46 -8.83 4.32 11.80
C GLY A 46 -8.82 5.04 10.45
N ILE A 47 -9.88 5.81 10.18
CA ILE A 47 -10.02 6.58 8.93
C ILE A 47 -8.84 7.52 8.70
N THR A 48 -8.31 8.17 9.74
CA THR A 48 -7.13 9.04 9.62
C THR A 48 -5.89 8.30 9.11
N THR A 49 -5.67 7.07 9.59
CA THR A 49 -4.56 6.22 9.14
C THR A 49 -4.74 5.83 7.68
N LEU A 50 -5.96 5.47 7.27
CA LEU A 50 -6.27 5.13 5.89
C LEU A 50 -6.08 6.32 4.94
N VAL A 51 -6.56 7.51 5.32
CA VAL A 51 -6.41 8.73 4.51
C VAL A 51 -4.92 9.07 4.31
N ARG A 52 -4.11 9.05 5.38
CA ARG A 52 -2.66 9.28 5.27
C ARG A 52 -1.99 8.25 4.36
N GLY A 53 -2.36 6.99 4.52
CA GLY A 53 -1.86 5.91 3.68
C GLY A 53 -2.23 6.06 2.21
N LEU A 54 -3.43 6.56 1.92
CA LEU A 54 -3.91 6.78 0.56
C LEU A 54 -3.12 7.90 -0.13
N TYR A 55 -2.89 9.02 0.55
CA TYR A 55 -2.03 10.09 0.02
C TYR A 55 -0.61 9.60 -0.30
N GLN A 56 -0.03 8.79 0.58
CA GLN A 56 1.29 8.22 0.36
C GLN A 56 1.29 7.25 -0.84
N PHE A 57 0.23 6.45 -0.98
CA PHE A 57 0.04 5.57 -2.12
C PHE A 57 -0.06 6.35 -3.43
N GLU A 58 -0.88 7.39 -3.49
CA GLU A 58 -1.05 8.22 -4.68
C GLU A 58 0.25 8.90 -5.11
N SER A 59 1.00 9.46 -4.15
CA SER A 59 2.32 10.05 -4.41
C SER A 59 3.30 9.04 -5.01
N THR A 60 3.35 7.82 -4.43
CA THR A 60 4.21 6.74 -4.93
C THR A 60 3.77 6.27 -6.32
N PHE A 61 2.46 6.12 -6.53
CA PHE A 61 1.88 5.72 -7.81
C PHE A 61 2.14 6.76 -8.91
N PHE A 62 2.05 8.04 -8.57
CA PHE A 62 2.39 9.13 -9.47
C PHE A 62 3.87 9.09 -9.86
N GLY A 63 4.78 8.95 -8.88
CA GLY A 63 6.21 8.78 -9.14
C GLY A 63 6.53 7.55 -10.01
N TRP A 64 5.84 6.44 -9.78
CA TRP A 64 5.98 5.23 -10.60
C TRP A 64 5.52 5.44 -12.05
N LYS A 65 4.39 6.13 -12.27
CA LYS A 65 3.91 6.49 -13.62
C LYS A 65 4.89 7.42 -14.34
N LEU A 66 5.49 8.37 -13.62
CA LEU A 66 6.53 9.25 -14.16
C LEU A 66 7.77 8.45 -14.58
N ALA A 67 8.26 7.55 -13.73
CA ALA A 67 9.44 6.72 -14.01
C ALA A 67 9.22 5.77 -15.20
N LEU A 68 7.98 5.31 -15.42
CA LEU A 68 7.61 4.51 -16.59
C LEU A 68 7.48 5.32 -17.89
N GLY A 69 7.64 6.64 -17.86
CA GLY A 69 7.51 7.50 -19.03
C GLY A 69 6.08 7.67 -19.55
N LEU A 70 5.08 7.09 -18.88
CA LEU A 70 3.66 7.13 -19.28
C LEU A 70 3.04 8.55 -19.26
N LEU A 71 3.70 9.49 -18.59
CA LEU A 71 3.28 10.90 -18.50
C LEU A 71 4.26 11.88 -19.17
N VAL A 72 5.38 11.39 -19.70
CA VAL A 72 6.33 12.25 -20.43
C VAL A 72 6.08 12.03 -21.90
N CYS A 73 5.36 12.94 -22.55
CA CYS A 73 5.46 13.10 -23.98
C CYS A 73 6.91 13.47 -24.30
N THR A 74 7.72 12.50 -24.70
CA THR A 74 9.00 12.79 -25.34
C THR A 74 8.71 13.45 -26.71
N PRO A 75 9.37 14.56 -27.06
CA PRO A 75 9.28 15.15 -28.39
C PRO A 75 9.81 14.21 -29.48
#